data_AF-A0A7Y2W8U3-F1
#
_entry.id   AF-A0A7Y2W8U3-F1
#
_cell.length_a   1.000
_cell.length_b   1.000
_cell.length_c   1.000
_cell.angle_alpha   90.00
_cell.angle_beta   90.00
_cell.angle_gamma   90.00
#
_symmetry.space_group_name_H-M   'P 1'
#
loop_
_entity.id
_entity.type
_entity.pdbx_description
1 polymer ?
#
loop_
_entity_poly.entity_id
_entity_poly.type
_entity_poly.pdbx_seq_one_letter_code
_entity_poly.pdbx_strand_id
1 'polypeptide(L)'
;MEQELSEMFAAIVAWASEVKGAENVGKDGNLWIATTEVNEHFPAAVTVTMNATKAELDGIPPYTAMLTNEVYFPGIMALVNPYGGTMVGAGAGDEDRIIQHFNSQARPQPAAA
;
A
#
# COMPACT_ATOMS: atom_id res chain seq x y z
N MET A 1 7.48 -16.64 -18.96
CA MET A 1 7.94 -15.46 -18.21
C MET A 1 7.21 -15.53 -16.89
N GLU A 2 7.90 -15.85 -15.81
CA GLU A 2 7.33 -15.68 -14.46
C GLU A 2 7.17 -14.18 -14.25
N GLN A 3 5.97 -13.73 -13.90
CA GLN A 3 5.76 -12.33 -13.52
C GLN A 3 6.35 -12.14 -12.13
N GLU A 4 7.35 -11.26 -12.01
CA GLU A 4 7.87 -10.86 -10.71
C GLU A 4 6.78 -10.11 -9.95
N LEU A 5 6.55 -10.50 -8.69
CA LEU A 5 5.57 -9.86 -7.83
C LEU A 5 6.06 -8.46 -7.45
N SER A 6 5.16 -7.49 -7.39
CA SER A 6 5.50 -6.12 -6.99
C SER A 6 5.99 -6.07 -5.54
N GLU A 7 7.23 -5.62 -5.33
CA GLU A 7 7.82 -5.41 -4.01
C GLU A 7 7.05 -4.37 -3.19
N MET A 8 6.65 -3.27 -3.84
CA MET A 8 5.80 -2.25 -3.24
C MET A 8 4.47 -2.83 -2.75
N PHE A 9 3.80 -3.64 -3.57
CA PHE A 9 2.57 -4.30 -3.14
C PHE A 9 2.81 -5.25 -1.96
N ALA A 10 3.91 -6.02 -2.00
CA ALA A 10 4.27 -6.93 -0.91
C ALA A 10 4.50 -6.17 0.43
N ALA A 11 5.21 -5.05 0.40
CA ALA A 11 5.45 -4.21 1.57
C ALA A 11 4.14 -3.68 2.18
N ILE A 12 3.21 -3.21 1.33
CA ILE A 12 1.89 -2.70 1.78
C ILE A 12 1.06 -3.82 2.41
N VAL A 13 1.02 -5.01 1.80
CA VAL A 13 0.26 -6.15 2.33
C VAL A 13 0.85 -6.66 3.63
N ALA A 14 2.18 -6.70 3.75
CA ALA A 14 2.87 -7.07 4.99
C ALA A 14 2.48 -6.12 6.13
N TRP A 15 2.60 -4.82 5.91
CA TRP A 15 2.16 -3.80 6.87
C TRP A 15 0.66 -3.91 7.22
N ALA A 16 -0.22 -4.01 6.22
CA ALA A 16 -1.67 -4.11 6.43
C ALA A 16 -2.05 -5.35 7.27
N SER A 17 -1.38 -6.48 7.02
CA SER A 17 -1.59 -7.73 7.76
C SER A 17 -1.25 -7.58 9.23
N GLU A 18 -0.28 -6.75 9.59
CA GLU A 18 0.12 -6.54 10.98
C GLU A 18 -0.72 -5.50 11.70
N VAL A 19 -1.16 -4.46 10.98
CA VAL A 19 -2.01 -3.40 11.54
C VAL A 19 -3.42 -3.93 11.86
N LYS A 20 -3.95 -4.84 11.04
CA LYS A 20 -5.36 -5.28 11.14
C LYS A 20 -5.59 -6.78 11.26
N GLY A 21 -4.56 -7.61 11.09
CA GLY A 21 -4.75 -9.03 10.79
C GLY A 21 -5.23 -9.17 9.35
N ALA A 22 -4.54 -9.98 8.53
CA ALA A 22 -4.91 -10.23 7.13
C ALA A 22 -6.37 -10.70 7.00
N GLU A 23 -6.93 -11.29 8.04
CA GLU A 23 -8.30 -11.77 8.13
C GLU A 23 -9.37 -10.67 8.13
N ASN A 24 -9.02 -9.40 8.34
CA ASN A 24 -9.98 -8.29 8.36
C ASN A 24 -9.92 -7.41 7.10
N VAL A 25 -8.90 -7.60 6.26
CA VAL A 25 -8.77 -6.91 4.97
C VAL A 25 -9.84 -7.48 4.02
N GLY A 26 -10.89 -6.69 3.75
CA GLY A 26 -11.98 -7.05 2.84
C GLY A 26 -13.18 -7.78 3.47
N LYS A 27 -13.18 -8.10 4.78
CA LYS A 27 -14.34 -8.74 5.44
C LYS A 27 -15.50 -7.78 5.75
N ASP A 28 -15.24 -6.49 5.88
CA ASP A 28 -16.26 -5.46 6.14
C ASP A 28 -16.82 -4.79 4.87
N GLY A 29 -16.64 -5.45 3.72
CA GLY A 29 -17.60 -5.35 2.64
C GLY A 29 -17.40 -4.28 1.58
N ASN A 30 -16.50 -3.30 1.69
CA ASN A 30 -16.22 -2.42 0.54
C ASN A 30 -14.72 -2.15 0.34
N LEU A 31 -14.07 -1.41 1.23
CA LEU A 31 -12.65 -1.09 1.10
C LEU A 31 -11.98 -1.15 2.46
N TRP A 32 -10.75 -1.66 2.51
CA TRP A 32 -9.92 -1.49 3.69
C TRP A 32 -9.19 -0.16 3.59
N ILE A 33 -9.31 0.67 4.63
CA ILE A 33 -8.67 1.99 4.66
C ILE A 33 -7.87 2.11 5.96
N ALA A 34 -6.61 2.50 5.84
CA ALA A 34 -5.75 2.82 6.97
C ALA A 34 -4.78 3.94 6.61
N THR A 35 -4.32 4.66 7.62
CA THR A 35 -3.39 5.77 7.47
C THR A 35 -2.12 5.45 8.25
N THR A 36 -0.97 5.64 7.61
CA THR A 36 0.35 5.41 8.21
C THR A 36 0.76 6.54 9.15
N GLU A 37 1.76 6.29 9.99
CA GLU A 37 2.44 7.35 10.73
C GLU A 37 3.43 8.09 9.83
N VAL A 38 3.68 9.37 10.16
CA VAL A 38 4.70 10.18 9.50
C VAL A 38 6.08 9.65 9.89
N ASN A 39 7.00 9.54 8.94
CA ASN A 39 8.38 9.13 9.21
C ASN A 39 9.37 9.89 8.30
N GLU A 40 10.66 9.55 8.40
CA GLU A 40 11.71 10.16 7.58
C GLU A 40 11.51 9.96 6.07
N HIS A 41 10.78 8.91 5.68
CA HIS A 41 10.46 8.63 4.28
C HIS A 41 9.29 9.48 3.80
N PHE A 42 8.25 9.78 4.57
CA PHE A 42 7.18 10.67 4.13
C PHE A 42 6.83 11.70 5.22
N PRO A 43 6.94 13.02 4.93
CA PRO A 43 6.66 14.08 5.89
C PRO A 43 5.16 14.32 6.13
N ALA A 44 4.30 13.54 5.47
CA ALA A 44 2.86 13.54 5.66
C ALA A 44 2.34 12.11 5.64
N ALA A 45 1.22 11.88 6.31
CA ALA A 45 0.64 10.54 6.44
C ALA A 45 0.21 10.00 5.07
N VAL A 46 0.43 8.70 4.86
CA VAL A 46 -0.02 8.01 3.65
C VAL A 46 -1.29 7.25 3.97
N THR A 47 -2.37 7.57 3.28
CA THR A 47 -3.62 6.80 3.37
C THR A 47 -3.60 5.71 2.31
N VAL A 48 -3.77 4.47 2.77
CA VAL A 48 -3.87 3.26 1.96
C VAL A 48 -5.32 2.85 1.87
N THR A 49 -5.81 2.67 0.65
CA THR A 49 -7.13 2.12 0.35
C THR A 49 -6.97 0.83 -0.45
N MET A 50 -7.32 -0.32 0.13
CA MET A 50 -7.20 -1.63 -0.52
C MET A 50 -8.55 -2.21 -0.91
N ASN A 51 -8.65 -2.61 -2.17
CA ASN A 51 -9.75 -3.42 -2.69
C ASN A 51 -9.29 -4.88 -2.81
N ALA A 52 -9.73 -5.74 -1.89
CA ALA A 52 -9.44 -7.18 -1.92
C ALA A 52 -10.49 -7.98 -2.71
N THR A 53 -11.43 -7.31 -3.38
CA THR A 53 -12.56 -7.95 -4.08
C THR A 53 -12.33 -8.05 -5.59
N LYS A 54 -13.24 -8.76 -6.27
CA LYS A 54 -13.26 -8.90 -7.74
C LYS A 54 -13.95 -7.75 -8.47
N ALA A 55 -14.63 -6.87 -7.75
CA ALA A 55 -15.35 -5.74 -8.32
C ALA A 55 -14.53 -4.46 -8.11
N GLU A 56 -14.70 -3.47 -8.99
CA GLU A 56 -14.22 -2.12 -8.72
C GLU A 56 -15.08 -1.48 -7.64
N LEU A 57 -14.45 -0.82 -6.67
CA LEU A 57 -15.13 -0.19 -5.53
C LEU A 57 -14.56 1.22 -5.32
N ASP A 58 -15.42 2.23 -5.34
CA ASP A 58 -15.09 3.66 -5.25
C ASP A 58 -13.93 4.09 -6.16
N GLY A 59 -13.90 3.58 -7.40
CA GLY A 59 -12.85 3.88 -8.38
C GLY A 59 -11.52 3.15 -8.15
N ILE A 60 -11.48 2.22 -7.18
CA ILE A 60 -10.31 1.38 -6.90
C ILE A 60 -10.48 0.04 -7.61
N PRO A 61 -9.59 -0.32 -8.56
CA PRO A 61 -9.69 -1.56 -9.31
C PRO A 61 -9.63 -2.80 -8.40
N PRO A 62 -10.11 -3.97 -8.88
CA PRO A 62 -9.97 -5.24 -8.18
C PRO A 62 -8.52 -5.51 -7.76
N TYR A 63 -8.33 -6.09 -6.57
CA TYR A 63 -7.03 -6.54 -6.07
C TYR A 63 -5.93 -5.46 -6.10
N THR A 64 -6.31 -4.21 -5.88
CA THR A 64 -5.43 -3.04 -5.99
C THR A 64 -5.44 -2.24 -4.68
N ALA A 65 -4.29 -1.66 -4.33
CA ALA A 65 -4.15 -0.65 -3.30
C ALA A 65 -3.92 0.72 -3.94
N MET A 66 -4.64 1.74 -3.47
CA MET A 66 -4.39 3.13 -3.79
C MET A 66 -3.68 3.79 -2.61
N LEU A 67 -2.61 4.52 -2.92
CA LEU A 67 -1.86 5.32 -1.98
C LEU A 67 -2.15 6.80 -2.21
N THR A 68 -2.52 7.49 -1.15
CA THR A 68 -2.80 8.93 -1.16
C THR A 68 -2.05 9.66 -0.07
N ASN A 69 -1.71 10.92 -0.32
CA ASN A 69 -1.00 11.80 0.60
C ASN A 69 -1.33 13.26 0.27
N GLU A 70 -1.56 14.08 1.29
CA GLU A 70 -1.95 15.49 1.14
C GLU A 70 -0.89 16.39 0.49
N VAL A 71 0.38 15.98 0.52
CA VAL A 71 1.51 16.74 -0.02
C VAL A 71 1.66 16.55 -1.53
N TYR A 72 1.26 15.39 -2.06
CA TYR A 72 1.33 15.11 -3.49
C TYR A 72 0.08 15.65 -4.15
N PHE A 73 0.19 16.51 -5.16
CA PHE A 73 -0.97 16.94 -5.95
C PHE A 73 -1.14 16.01 -7.15
N PRO A 74 -2.34 15.39 -7.39
CA PRO A 74 -3.68 15.75 -6.89
C PRO A 74 -4.16 15.02 -5.61
N GLY A 75 -3.26 14.38 -4.86
CA GLY A 75 -3.53 13.64 -3.64
C GLY A 75 -3.23 12.15 -3.78
N ILE A 76 -3.04 11.66 -5.00
CA ILE A 76 -2.75 10.25 -5.33
C ILE A 76 -1.27 10.11 -5.62
N MET A 77 -0.62 9.15 -4.96
CA MET A 77 0.79 8.81 -5.16
C MET A 77 0.97 7.56 -6.02
N ALA A 78 0.12 6.55 -5.83
CA ALA A 78 0.26 5.28 -6.55
C ALA A 78 -1.03 4.46 -6.58
N LEU A 79 -1.14 3.61 -7.59
CA LEU A 79 -2.09 2.50 -7.70
C LEU A 79 -1.29 1.22 -7.93
N VAL A 80 -1.41 0.23 -7.06
CA VAL A 80 -0.50 -0.92 -7.01
C VAL A 80 -1.25 -2.23 -6.79
N ASN A 81 -0.84 -3.29 -7.47
CA ASN A 81 -1.42 -4.62 -7.40
C ASN A 81 -0.28 -5.69 -7.39
N PRO A 82 -0.59 -6.99 -7.25
CA PRO A 82 0.44 -8.03 -7.19
C PRO A 82 1.39 -8.07 -8.39
N TYR A 83 0.96 -7.58 -9.55
CA TYR A 83 1.67 -7.67 -10.83
C TYR A 83 2.31 -6.35 -11.26
N GLY A 84 2.29 -5.34 -10.39
CA GLY A 84 2.90 -4.03 -10.66
C GLY A 84 1.98 -2.88 -10.26
N GLY A 85 2.31 -1.68 -10.71
CA GLY A 85 1.54 -0.50 -10.38
C GLY A 85 1.90 0.69 -11.24
N THR A 86 1.26 1.81 -10.95
CA THR A 86 1.55 3.11 -11.53
C THR A 86 1.75 4.10 -10.41
N MET A 87 2.86 4.83 -10.48
CA MET A 87 3.14 5.98 -9.63
C MET A 87 2.57 7.23 -10.29
N VAL A 88 1.87 8.06 -9.52
CA VAL A 88 1.21 9.29 -9.96
C VAL A 88 1.85 10.46 -9.22
N GLY A 89 2.39 11.43 -9.96
CA GLY A 89 3.02 12.61 -9.36
C GLY A 89 4.34 12.35 -8.62
N ALA A 90 4.92 11.16 -8.79
CA ALA A 90 6.14 10.73 -8.12
C ALA A 90 7.42 11.10 -8.90
N GLY A 91 8.47 11.49 -8.19
CA GLY A 91 9.81 11.71 -8.74
C GLY A 91 10.62 10.42 -8.81
N ALA A 92 11.80 10.47 -9.43
CA ALA A 92 12.74 9.35 -9.43
C ALA A 92 13.12 8.98 -7.98
N GLY A 93 13.03 7.69 -7.61
CA GLY A 93 13.33 7.17 -6.27
C GLY A 93 12.16 7.16 -5.29
N ASP A 94 10.98 7.68 -5.66
CA ASP A 94 9.82 7.68 -4.77
C ASP A 94 9.23 6.27 -4.55
N GLU A 95 9.40 5.33 -5.49
CA GLU A 95 8.97 3.94 -5.29
C GLU A 95 9.75 3.25 -4.16
N ASP A 96 11.08 3.30 -4.20
CA ASP A 96 11.94 2.78 -3.12
C ASP A 96 11.62 3.44 -1.78
N ARG A 97 11.32 4.74 -1.81
CA ARG A 97 10.94 5.51 -0.62
C ARG A 97 9.60 5.05 -0.04
N ILE A 98 8.62 4.71 -0.87
CA ILE A 98 7.35 4.10 -0.44
C ILE A 98 7.59 2.73 0.17
N ILE A 99 8.41 1.89 -0.48
CA ILE A 99 8.76 0.56 0.04
C ILE A 99 9.39 0.69 1.43
N GLN A 100 10.38 1.57 1.58
CA GLN A 100 11.04 1.83 2.88
C GLN A 100 10.07 2.38 3.93
N HIS A 101 9.14 3.25 3.54
CA HIS A 101 8.13 3.81 4.43
C HIS A 101 7.24 2.73 5.07
N PHE A 102 6.79 1.75 4.28
CA PHE A 102 5.98 0.65 4.80
C PHE A 102 6.83 -0.35 5.58
N ASN A 103 8.03 -0.68 5.10
CA ASN A 103 8.94 -1.59 5.80
C ASN A 103 9.37 -1.09 7.18
N SER A 104 9.55 0.22 7.37
CA SER A 104 9.90 0.79 8.68
C SER A 104 8.76 0.72 9.70
N GLN A 105 7.53 0.56 9.23
CA GLN A 105 6.31 0.53 10.04
C GLN A 105 5.73 -0.88 10.18
N ALA A 106 6.18 -1.82 9.35
CA ALA A 106 6.01 -3.24 9.60
C ALA A 106 6.87 -3.65 10.81
N ARG A 107 6.33 -4.45 11.71
CA ARG A 107 7.09 -5.14 12.76
C ARG A 107 8.19 -5.97 12.08
N PRO A 108 9.38 -6.09 12.70
CA PRO A 108 10.35 -7.07 12.24
C PRO A 108 9.69 -8.45 12.27
N GLN A 109 9.92 -9.25 11.22
CA GLN A 109 9.48 -10.65 11.17
C GLN A 109 9.79 -11.30 12.53
N PRO A 110 8.87 -12.09 13.12
CA PRO A 110 9.26 -12.96 14.22
C PRO A 110 10.44 -13.78 13.72
N ALA A 111 11.57 -13.68 14.43
CA ALA A 111 12.74 -14.49 14.12
C ALA A 111 12.26 -15.94 14.01
N ALA A 112 12.58 -16.60 12.90
CA ALA A 112 12.25 -17.99 12.69
C ALA A 112 12.70 -18.79 13.93
N ALA A 113 11.74 -19.38 14.63
CA ALA A 113 11.95 -20.14 15.86
C ALA A 113 12.66 -21.48 15.60
#